data_AF-A0A137P1P5-F1
#
_entry.id   AF-A0A137P1P5-F1
#
_cell.length_a   1.000
_cell.length_b   1.000
_cell.length_c   1.000
_cell.angle_alpha   90.00
_cell.angle_beta   90.00
_cell.angle_gamma   90.00
#
_symmetry.space_group_name_H-M   'P 1'
#
loop_
_entity.id
_entity.type
_entity.pdbx_description
1 polymer ?
#
loop_
_entity_poly.entity_id
_entity_poly.type
_entity_poly.pdbx_seq_one_letter_code
_entity_poly.pdbx_strand_id
1 'polypeptide(L)'
;MIINNSKDLDDDKDSGFKIRKLWLGRYEINVWYSAPYPEEYCKASQLFMCEFCLKYMKSSYICYRHMLKCKVRNPPGDEIYRENNLSVFEVDGRKNRIYCQNLCLLAKMFLDHKTLYYDVEPFLFYILTEVDKRGCHLVGYFSKDATG
;
A
#
# COMPACT_ATOMS: atom_id res chain seq x y z
N MET A 1 -8.09 -10.25 2.35
CA MET A 1 -6.79 -10.20 3.05
C MET A 1 -6.94 -10.77 4.46
N ILE A 2 -6.88 -12.11 4.59
CA ILE A 2 -6.62 -12.74 5.90
C ILE A 2 -5.12 -13.01 5.89
N ILE A 3 -4.35 -12.17 6.57
CA ILE A 3 -2.96 -12.49 6.88
C ILE A 3 -2.95 -12.89 8.36
N ASN A 4 -3.36 -14.14 8.61
CA ASN A 4 -3.12 -14.76 9.89
C ASN A 4 -1.72 -15.35 9.84
N ASN A 5 -0.77 -14.61 10.41
CA ASN A 5 0.44 -15.22 10.96
C ASN A 5 0.55 -14.76 12.41
N SER A 6 0.07 -15.62 13.30
CA SER A 6 0.40 -15.59 14.72
C SER A 6 1.81 -16.16 14.87
N LYS A 7 2.73 -15.34 15.40
CA LYS A 7 4.19 -15.50 15.62
C LYS A 7 5.00 -14.65 14.61
N ASP A 8 5.87 -13.71 14.98
CA ASP A 8 6.58 -13.45 16.24
C ASP A 8 6.65 -11.93 16.47
N LEU A 9 6.22 -11.50 17.65
CA LEU A 9 6.39 -10.13 18.15
C LEU A 9 7.56 -10.17 19.14
N ASP A 10 8.80 -10.18 18.68
CA ASP A 10 9.97 -9.84 19.49
C ASP A 10 11.17 -9.63 18.56
N ASP A 11 11.53 -8.37 18.31
CA ASP A 11 12.68 -7.71 18.96
C ASP A 11 13.08 -6.48 18.11
N ASP A 12 12.64 -5.29 18.54
CA ASP A 12 13.38 -4.07 18.23
C ASP A 12 13.08 -3.05 19.32
N LYS A 13 13.96 -3.03 20.32
CA LYS A 13 14.02 -1.96 21.33
C LYS A 13 14.52 -0.69 20.65
N ASP A 14 13.77 0.39 20.89
CA ASP A 14 14.14 1.80 20.74
C ASP A 14 13.67 2.56 19.48
N SER A 15 12.55 3.27 19.65
CA SER A 15 12.42 4.72 19.42
C SER A 15 10.93 5.06 19.41
N GLY A 16 10.49 6.01 20.23
CA GLY A 16 9.08 6.30 20.55
C GLY A 16 8.18 6.79 19.40
N PHE A 17 8.52 6.55 18.14
CA PHE A 17 7.84 7.09 16.95
C PHE A 17 7.70 6.03 15.85
N LYS A 18 6.84 5.03 16.07
CA LYS A 18 6.55 3.99 15.08
C LYS A 18 5.05 3.94 14.81
N ILE A 19 4.68 3.97 13.54
CA ILE A 19 3.30 3.73 13.10
C ILE A 19 2.94 2.31 13.52
N ARG A 20 1.95 2.16 14.41
CA ARG A 20 1.52 0.85 14.92
C ARG A 20 0.30 0.31 14.20
N LYS A 21 -0.52 1.21 13.67
CA LYS A 21 -1.77 0.87 12.98
C LYS A 21 -1.88 1.58 11.64
N LEU A 22 -2.40 0.87 10.66
CA LEU A 22 -2.75 1.37 9.35
C LEU A 22 -4.26 1.26 9.15
N TRP A 23 -4.90 2.36 8.78
CA TRP A 23 -6.27 2.37 8.28
C TRP A 23 -6.25 2.31 6.76
N LEU A 24 -6.71 1.21 6.17
CA LEU A 24 -6.79 1.00 4.73
C LEU A 24 -8.24 0.66 4.34
N GLY A 25 -8.92 1.61 3.70
CA GLY A 25 -10.36 1.49 3.42
C GLY A 25 -11.16 1.34 4.72
N ARG A 26 -11.79 0.19 4.92
CA ARG A 26 -12.58 -0.14 6.11
C ARG A 26 -11.81 -0.95 7.17
N TYR A 27 -10.55 -1.26 6.92
CA TYR A 27 -9.76 -2.15 7.77
C TYR A 27 -8.78 -1.35 8.62
N GLU A 28 -8.70 -1.71 9.90
CA GLU A 28 -7.60 -1.34 10.79
C GLU A 28 -6.63 -2.53 10.85
N ILE A 29 -5.36 -2.29 10.52
CA ILE A 29 -4.34 -3.33 10.36
C ILE A 29 -3.16 -3.02 11.28
N ASN A 30 -2.72 -4.00 12.07
CA ASN A 30 -1.50 -3.87 12.87
C ASN A 30 -0.27 -3.94 11.98
N VAL A 31 0.64 -2.99 12.16
CA VAL A 31 1.90 -2.90 11.42
C VAL A 31 2.94 -3.82 12.05
N TRP A 32 3.70 -4.55 11.23
CA TRP A 32 4.69 -5.52 11.70
C TRP A 32 6.09 -4.90 11.70
N TYR A 33 6.48 -4.25 10.62
CA TYR A 33 7.82 -3.69 10.42
C TYR A 33 7.78 -2.17 10.26
N SER A 34 8.90 -1.51 10.59
CA SER A 34 9.02 -0.08 10.33
C SER A 34 9.10 0.17 8.83
N ALA A 35 8.41 1.22 8.38
CA ALA A 35 8.49 1.73 7.01
C ALA A 35 8.92 3.20 7.06
N PRO A 36 9.81 3.63 6.15
CA PRO A 36 10.36 4.98 6.14
C PRO A 36 9.36 5.95 5.51
N TYR A 37 8.29 6.26 6.23
CA TYR A 37 7.43 7.38 5.87
C TYR A 37 8.15 8.71 6.17
N PRO A 38 7.77 9.83 5.52
CA PRO A 38 8.32 11.14 5.86
C PRO A 38 8.11 11.49 7.34
N GLU A 39 9.02 12.29 7.93
CA GLU A 39 9.07 12.56 9.38
C GLU A 39 7.73 13.08 9.93
N GLU A 40 6.99 13.88 9.14
CA GLU A 40 5.71 14.42 9.54
C GLU A 40 4.61 13.35 9.77
N TYR A 41 4.84 12.11 9.34
CA TYR A 41 3.96 10.96 9.58
C TYR A 41 4.50 10.01 10.66
N CYS A 42 5.82 9.96 10.88
CA CYS A 42 6.45 9.04 11.84
C CYS A 42 6.04 9.31 13.30
N LYS A 43 5.64 10.55 13.61
CA LYS A 43 5.15 10.92 14.94
C LYS A 43 3.73 10.39 15.22
N ALA A 44 3.01 9.93 14.20
CA ALA A 44 1.69 9.38 14.35
C ALA A 44 1.74 7.90 14.72
N SER A 45 0.98 7.49 15.74
CA SER A 45 0.78 6.07 16.06
C SER A 45 -0.08 5.35 15.02
N GLN A 46 -0.81 6.11 14.18
CA GLN A 46 -1.72 5.62 13.17
C GLN A 46 -1.50 6.34 11.84
N LEU A 47 -1.57 5.60 10.74
CA LEU A 47 -1.56 6.14 9.38
C LEU A 47 -2.88 5.81 8.68
N PHE A 48 -3.36 6.73 7.84
CA PHE A 48 -4.59 6.53 7.06
C PHE A 48 -4.24 6.51 5.59
N MET A 49 -4.71 5.51 4.86
CA MET A 49 -4.39 5.31 3.45
C MET A 49 -5.65 5.12 2.62
N CYS A 50 -5.70 5.80 1.48
CA CYS A 50 -6.75 5.59 0.49
C CYS A 50 -6.60 4.22 -0.15
N GLU A 51 -7.64 3.39 -0.12
CA GLU A 51 -7.60 2.03 -0.67
C GLU A 51 -7.42 1.96 -2.19
N PHE A 52 -7.70 3.06 -2.91
CA PHE A 52 -7.61 3.10 -4.36
C PHE A 52 -6.30 3.71 -4.86
N CYS A 53 -5.94 4.92 -4.43
CA CYS A 53 -4.74 5.60 -4.92
C CYS A 53 -3.51 5.43 -4.01
N LEU A 54 -3.67 4.74 -2.88
CA LEU A 54 -2.64 4.47 -1.87
C LEU A 54 -2.00 5.70 -1.24
N LYS A 55 -2.56 6.90 -1.46
CA LYS A 55 -2.11 8.11 -0.77
C LYS A 55 -2.28 7.92 0.73
N TYR A 56 -1.20 8.16 1.48
CA TYR A 56 -1.19 8.14 2.94
C TYR A 56 -1.41 9.55 3.53
N MET A 57 -2.03 9.60 4.72
CA MET A 57 -2.54 10.80 5.37
C MET A 57 -2.43 10.67 6.89
N LYS A 58 -2.29 11.82 7.57
CA LYS A 58 -2.07 11.89 9.01
C LYS A 58 -3.32 11.75 9.89
N SER A 59 -4.51 11.83 9.32
CA SER A 59 -5.75 11.74 10.10
C SER A 59 -6.93 11.19 9.29
N SER A 60 -7.88 10.61 10.01
CA SER A 60 -9.16 10.13 9.49
C SER A 60 -9.94 11.23 8.77
N TYR A 61 -9.95 12.46 9.30
CA TYR A 61 -10.62 13.60 8.69
C TYR A 61 -10.05 13.95 7.30
N ILE A 62 -8.72 13.95 7.16
CA ILE A 62 -8.07 14.22 5.87
C ILE A 62 -8.36 13.07 4.89
N CYS A 63 -8.31 11.82 5.37
CA CYS A 63 -8.66 10.65 4.58
C CYS A 63 -10.09 10.70 4.06
N TYR A 64 -11.04 11.03 4.93
CA TYR A 64 -12.44 11.21 4.56
C TYR A 64 -12.63 12.27 3.48
N ARG A 65 -12.05 13.46 3.67
CA ARG A 65 -12.11 14.54 2.66
C ARG A 65 -11.45 14.15 1.33
N HIS A 66 -10.38 13.36 1.38
CA HIS A 66 -9.75 12.81 0.18
C HIS A 66 -10.70 11.85 -0.55
N MET A 67 -11.33 10.90 0.15
CA MET A 67 -12.25 9.93 -0.45
C MET A 67 -13.44 10.60 -1.15
N LEU A 68 -13.95 11.72 -0.62
CA LEU A 68 -15.02 12.50 -1.26
C LEU A 68 -14.63 13.06 -2.63
N LYS A 69 -13.34 13.30 -2.89
CA LYS A 69 -12.84 13.94 -4.12
C LYS A 69 -12.06 12.99 -5.02
N CYS A 70 -11.53 11.91 -4.45
CA CYS A 70 -10.71 10.94 -5.18
C CYS A 70 -11.56 10.27 -6.25
N LYS A 71 -11.12 10.35 -7.50
CA LYS A 71 -11.77 9.71 -8.66
C LYS A 71 -11.18 8.34 -9.00
N VAL A 72 -10.04 7.98 -8.39
CA VAL A 72 -9.36 6.71 -8.64
C VAL A 72 -10.19 5.57 -8.07
N ARG A 73 -10.44 4.54 -8.88
CA ARG A 73 -11.18 3.32 -8.51
C ARG A 73 -10.49 2.03 -8.96
N ASN A 74 -9.30 2.13 -9.51
CA ASN A 74 -8.46 1.01 -9.89
C ASN A 74 -6.97 1.41 -9.85
N PRO A 75 -6.05 0.45 -9.83
CA PRO A 75 -4.62 0.74 -10.00
C PRO A 75 -4.34 1.44 -11.33
N PRO A 76 -3.37 2.37 -11.39
CA PRO A 76 -3.11 3.16 -12.59
C PRO A 76 -2.22 2.38 -13.56
N GLY A 77 -2.83 1.54 -14.39
CA GLY A 77 -2.14 0.72 -15.39
C GLY A 77 -3.12 -0.07 -16.23
N ASP A 78 -2.59 -1.04 -16.98
CA ASP A 78 -3.38 -1.84 -17.88
C ASP A 78 -3.96 -3.05 -17.15
N GLU A 79 -5.26 -3.27 -17.28
CA GLU A 79 -5.88 -4.50 -16.82
C GLU A 79 -5.50 -5.65 -17.77
N ILE A 80 -4.59 -6.52 -17.32
CA ILE A 80 -4.03 -7.61 -18.14
C ILE A 80 -4.70 -8.96 -17.86
N TYR A 81 -5.50 -9.06 -16.80
CA TYR A 81 -6.27 -10.25 -16.45
C TYR A 81 -7.59 -9.87 -15.79
N ARG A 82 -8.66 -10.58 -16.15
CA ARG A 82 -9.99 -10.48 -15.53
C ARG A 82 -10.64 -11.86 -15.51
N GLU A 83 -11.05 -12.29 -14.32
CA GLU A 83 -11.92 -13.46 -14.15
C GLU A 83 -12.86 -13.24 -12.97
N ASN A 84 -14.17 -13.28 -13.23
CA ASN A 84 -15.21 -12.97 -12.24
C ASN A 84 -14.95 -11.62 -11.53
N ASN A 85 -14.83 -11.63 -10.21
CA ASN A 85 -14.52 -10.48 -9.39
C ASN A 85 -13.02 -10.30 -9.12
N LEU A 86 -12.14 -10.97 -9.86
CA LEU A 86 -10.68 -10.81 -9.74
C LEU A 86 -10.12 -10.11 -10.98
N SER A 87 -9.18 -9.20 -10.74
CA SER A 87 -8.43 -8.48 -11.78
C SER A 87 -6.96 -8.37 -11.43
N VAL A 88 -6.10 -8.40 -12.45
CA VAL A 88 -4.68 -8.05 -12.31
C VAL A 88 -4.37 -6.86 -13.20
N PHE A 89 -3.75 -5.85 -12.60
CA PHE A 89 -3.27 -4.65 -13.29
C PHE A 89 -1.75 -4.68 -13.40
N GLU A 90 -1.22 -4.45 -14.59
CA GLU A 90 0.20 -4.19 -14.81
C GLU A 90 0.45 -2.67 -14.72
N VAL A 91 1.28 -2.26 -13.76
CA VAL A 91 1.61 -0.87 -13.48
C VAL A 91 3.10 -0.64 -13.66
N ASP A 92 3.45 0.18 -14.64
CA ASP A 92 4.81 0.66 -14.89
C ASP A 92 5.23 1.67 -13.81
N GLY A 93 6.26 1.33 -13.02
CA GLY A 93 6.79 2.17 -11.94
C GLY A 93 7.40 3.48 -12.43
N ARG A 94 7.88 3.55 -13.67
CA ARG A 94 8.39 4.77 -14.30
C ARG A 94 7.27 5.75 -14.61
N LYS A 95 6.13 5.24 -15.09
CA LYS A 95 4.94 6.05 -15.41
C LYS A 95 4.14 6.45 -14.16
N ASN A 96 4.10 5.58 -13.16
CA ASN A 96 3.23 5.70 -11.98
C ASN A 96 4.00 5.82 -10.66
N ARG A 97 5.10 6.58 -10.67
CA ARG A 97 6.06 6.69 -9.55
C ARG A 97 5.41 6.84 -8.17
N ILE A 98 4.50 7.81 -8.00
CA ILE A 98 3.87 8.10 -6.71
C ILE A 98 3.06 6.90 -6.21
N TYR A 99 2.29 6.26 -7.11
CA TYR A 99 1.48 5.11 -6.75
C TYR A 99 2.36 3.93 -6.31
N CYS A 100 3.41 3.64 -7.08
CA CYS A 100 4.32 2.53 -6.78
C CYS A 100 5.17 2.78 -5.52
N GLN A 101 5.58 4.02 -5.26
CA GLN A 101 6.25 4.38 -4.01
C GLN A 101 5.32 4.18 -2.81
N ASN A 102 4.07 4.61 -2.91
CA ASN A 102 3.07 4.38 -1.86
C ASN A 102 2.82 2.89 -1.62
N LEU A 103 2.72 2.10 -2.70
CA LEU A 103 2.57 0.64 -2.63
C LEU A 103 3.79 -0.01 -1.96
N CYS A 104 5.00 0.44 -2.29
CA CYS A 104 6.22 -0.06 -1.67
C CYS A 104 6.33 0.28 -0.18
N LEU A 105 5.94 1.49 0.23
CA LEU A 105 5.89 1.89 1.63
C LEU A 105 4.85 1.06 2.40
N LEU A 106 3.67 0.84 1.81
CA LEU A 106 2.67 -0.07 2.35
C LEU A 106 3.24 -1.47 2.55
N ALA A 107 3.92 -2.01 1.53
CA ALA A 107 4.51 -3.34 1.60
C ALA A 107 5.61 -3.45 2.67
N LYS A 108 6.43 -2.41 2.85
CA LYS A 108 7.50 -2.40 3.86
C LYS A 108 6.96 -2.52 5.29
N MET A 109 5.70 -2.13 5.55
CA MET A 109 5.05 -2.34 6.85
C MET A 109 4.82 -3.82 7.19
N PHE A 110 4.88 -4.70 6.19
CA PHE A 110 4.59 -6.15 6.32
C PHE A 110 5.73 -7.04 5.81
N LEU A 111 6.80 -6.45 5.27
CA LEU A 111 7.99 -7.16 4.78
C LEU A 111 9.23 -6.65 5.51
N ASP A 112 9.99 -7.57 6.11
CA ASP A 112 11.19 -7.24 6.87
C ASP A 112 12.29 -6.68 5.95
N HIS A 113 12.72 -7.49 4.99
CA HIS A 113 13.91 -7.22 4.16
C HIS A 113 13.61 -6.47 2.84
N LYS A 114 12.57 -5.62 2.79
CA LYS A 114 12.32 -4.78 1.60
C LYS A 114 13.25 -3.56 1.59
N THR A 115 14.17 -3.50 0.64
CA THR A 115 15.21 -2.45 0.56
C THR A 115 14.87 -1.33 -0.44
N LEU A 116 14.15 -1.65 -1.51
CA LEU A 116 13.78 -0.69 -2.55
C LEU A 116 12.32 -0.24 -2.38
N TYR A 117 12.14 1.03 -2.01
CA TYR A 117 10.82 1.64 -1.81
C TYR A 117 10.64 3.01 -2.49
N TYR A 118 11.72 3.75 -2.75
CA TYR A 118 11.65 5.00 -3.51
C TYR A 118 12.10 4.87 -4.96
N ASP A 119 13.06 3.97 -5.22
CA ASP A 119 13.52 3.65 -6.57
C ASP A 119 12.61 2.58 -7.18
N VAL A 120 11.55 3.03 -7.85
CA VAL A 120 10.49 2.18 -8.41
C VAL A 120 10.52 2.13 -9.93
N GLU A 121 11.32 2.99 -10.57
CA GLU A 121 11.36 3.10 -12.03
C GLU A 121 11.81 1.82 -12.75
N PRO A 122 12.73 1.00 -12.19
CA PRO A 122 13.14 -0.25 -12.82
C PRO A 122 12.08 -1.35 -12.82
N PHE A 123 10.93 -1.18 -12.15
CA PHE A 123 10.00 -2.27 -11.85
C PHE A 123 8.64 -2.13 -12.55
N LEU A 124 8.11 -3.28 -12.99
CA LEU A 124 6.68 -3.49 -13.24
C LEU A 124 6.02 -4.05 -11.98
N PHE A 125 4.81 -3.58 -11.69
CA PHE A 125 4.01 -4.01 -10.55
C PHE A 125 2.74 -4.69 -11.03
N TYR A 126 2.51 -5.92 -10.58
CA TYR A 126 1.33 -6.71 -10.91
C TYR A 126 0.40 -6.75 -9.71
N ILE A 127 -0.70 -6.01 -9.80
CA ILE A 127 -1.57 -5.72 -8.67
C ILE A 127 -2.84 -6.55 -8.79
N LEU A 128 -3.02 -7.48 -7.85
CA LEU A 128 -4.22 -8.29 -7.72
C LEU A 128 -5.29 -7.50 -6.95
N THR A 129 -6.50 -7.45 -7.52
CA THR A 129 -7.64 -6.78 -6.91
C THR A 129 -8.89 -7.66 -6.90
N GLU A 130 -9.71 -7.48 -5.86
CA GLU A 130 -11.11 -7.89 -5.86
C GLU A 130 -11.98 -6.74 -6.38
N VAL A 131 -12.93 -7.01 -7.25
CA VAL A 131 -13.74 -6.00 -7.92
C VAL A 131 -15.18 -6.06 -7.43
N ASP A 132 -15.69 -4.90 -7.00
CA ASP A 132 -17.11 -4.71 -6.67
C ASP A 132 -17.67 -3.43 -7.35
N LYS A 133 -18.90 -3.03 -6.98
CA LYS A 133 -19.57 -1.85 -7.55
C LYS A 133 -18.86 -0.52 -7.27
N ARG A 134 -17.97 -0.48 -6.26
CA ARG A 134 -17.19 0.68 -5.86
C ARG A 134 -15.89 0.77 -6.65
N GLY A 135 -15.26 -0.35 -7.00
CA GLY A 135 -14.01 -0.36 -7.76
C GLY A 135 -13.19 -1.63 -7.61
N CYS A 136 -11.90 -1.53 -7.90
CA CYS A 136 -10.90 -2.60 -7.78
C CYS A 136 -10.11 -2.39 -6.49
N HIS A 137 -10.33 -3.27 -5.51
CA HIS A 137 -9.77 -3.22 -4.17
C HIS A 137 -8.48 -4.03 -4.10
N LEU A 138 -7.37 -3.40 -3.73
CA LEU A 138 -6.06 -4.06 -3.57
C LEU A 138 -6.16 -5.27 -2.62
N VAL A 139 -5.73 -6.43 -3.10
CA VAL A 139 -5.61 -7.67 -2.32
C VAL A 139 -4.14 -8.03 -2.07
N GLY A 140 -3.30 -7.83 -3.08
CA GLY A 140 -1.88 -8.13 -3.03
C GLY A 140 -1.19 -7.69 -4.32
N TYR A 141 0.13 -7.82 -4.37
CA TYR A 141 0.90 -7.53 -5.57
C TYR A 141 2.24 -8.28 -5.57
N PHE A 142 2.86 -8.37 -6.74
CA PHE A 142 4.30 -8.64 -6.85
C PHE A 142 4.94 -7.63 -7.80
N SER A 143 6.26 -7.46 -7.71
CA SER A 143 7.04 -6.61 -8.61
C SER A 143 8.05 -7.45 -9.38
N LYS A 144 8.31 -7.09 -10.64
CA LYS A 144 9.30 -7.71 -11.52
C LYS A 144 10.20 -6.63 -12.11
N ASP A 145 11.50 -6.91 -12.25
CA ASP A 145 12.39 -6.04 -13.04
C ASP A 145 11.88 -5.93 -14.48
N ALA A 146 11.75 -4.70 -14.96
CA ALA A 146 11.23 -4.42 -16.31
C ALA A 146 12.25 -4.76 -17.40
N THR A 147 13.53 -4.88 -17.04
CA THR A 147 14.65 -5.19 -17.93
C THR A 147 15.00 -6.69 -17.97
N GLY A 148 14.18 -7.56 -17.36
CA GLY A 148 14.42 -8.99 -17.22
C GLY A 148 13.40 -9.89 -17.91
#